data_AF-A0AAJ1AYR0-F1
#
_entry.id   AF-A0AAJ1AYR0-F1
#
_cell.length_a   1.000
_cell.length_b   1.000
_cell.length_c   1.000
_cell.angle_alpha   90.00
_cell.angle_beta   90.00
_cell.angle_gamma   90.00
#
_symmetry.space_group_name_H-M   'P 1'
#
loop_
_entity.id
_entity.type
_entity.pdbx_description
1 polymer ?
#
loop_
_entity_poly.entity_id
_entity_poly.type
_entity_poly.pdbx_seq_one_letter_code
_entity_poly.pdbx_strand_id
1 'polypeptide(L)'
;MGQVEKQKEVFLSVCGQHDYDLLTGKEAMTQTDFERITYITMVLGYTTYTQELISEHLDLACNEAERTDREIDILQDYPAYYDDENVYEQRDKWLADFIGQVPPAKQDDIRQLIKENTEII
;
A
#
# COMPACT_ATOMS: atom_id res chain seq x y z
N MET A 1 -12.68 3.18 -18.87
CA MET A 1 -11.94 4.02 -17.91
C MET A 1 -12.91 4.79 -17.04
N GLY A 2 -13.47 4.07 -16.07
CA GLY A 2 -13.89 4.64 -14.80
C GLY A 2 -12.68 5.14 -13.99
N GLN A 3 -12.89 5.31 -12.69
CA GLN A 3 -11.86 5.83 -11.79
C GLN A 3 -10.83 4.76 -11.41
N VAL A 4 -11.28 3.51 -11.27
CA VAL A 4 -10.47 2.35 -10.92
C VAL A 4 -9.41 2.09 -11.98
N GLU A 5 -9.79 1.96 -13.26
CA GLU A 5 -8.84 1.64 -14.33
C GLU A 5 -7.81 2.78 -14.52
N LYS A 6 -8.21 4.04 -14.30
CA LYS A 6 -7.28 5.19 -14.30
C LYS A 6 -6.23 5.08 -13.19
N GLN A 7 -6.66 4.72 -11.98
CA GLN A 7 -5.75 4.56 -10.83
C GLN A 7 -4.84 3.33 -11.03
N LYS A 8 -5.36 2.21 -11.55
CA LYS A 8 -4.61 0.99 -11.92
C LYS A 8 -3.56 1.29 -13.01
N GLU A 9 -3.92 1.96 -14.10
CA GLU A 9 -2.99 2.37 -15.17
C GLU A 9 -1.90 3.32 -14.67
N VAL A 10 -2.25 4.33 -13.85
CA VAL A 10 -1.25 5.26 -13.30
C VAL A 10 -0.29 4.53 -12.37
N PHE A 11 -0.77 3.66 -11.49
CA PHE A 11 0.07 2.87 -10.57
C PHE A 11 1.01 1.92 -11.33
N LEU A 12 0.50 1.16 -12.30
CA LEU A 12 1.30 0.29 -13.17
C LEU A 12 2.33 1.05 -14.02
N SER A 13 2.18 2.38 -14.18
CA SER A 13 3.13 3.24 -14.87
C SER A 13 4.24 3.81 -13.96
N VAL A 14 4.24 3.48 -12.67
CA VAL A 14 5.21 3.97 -11.66
C VAL A 14 5.76 2.89 -10.73
N CYS A 15 5.07 1.76 -10.55
CA CYS A 15 5.51 0.68 -9.66
C CYS A 15 6.73 -0.10 -10.21
N GLY A 16 7.34 -0.90 -9.34
CA GLY A 16 8.42 -1.80 -9.72
C GLY A 16 7.96 -2.98 -10.59
N GLN A 17 8.93 -3.71 -11.15
CA GLN A 17 8.66 -4.90 -11.98
C GLN A 17 7.93 -6.01 -11.18
N HIS A 18 8.31 -6.20 -9.91
CA HIS A 18 7.66 -7.14 -8.98
C HIS A 18 6.17 -6.81 -8.81
N ASP A 19 5.87 -5.56 -8.41
CA ASP A 19 4.51 -5.06 -8.26
C ASP A 19 3.71 -5.18 -9.56
N TYR A 20 4.32 -4.89 -10.71
CA TYR A 20 3.70 -5.04 -12.03
C TYR A 20 3.35 -6.50 -12.33
N ASP A 21 4.23 -7.45 -12.01
CA ASP A 21 4.07 -8.86 -12.34
C ASP A 21 3.05 -9.56 -11.42
N LEU A 22 2.96 -9.13 -10.15
CA LEU A 22 1.85 -9.44 -9.25
C LEU A 22 0.52 -8.89 -9.78
N LEU A 23 0.46 -7.58 -10.05
CA LEU A 23 -0.76 -6.87 -10.43
C LEU A 23 -1.24 -7.15 -11.86
N THR A 24 -0.45 -7.88 -12.64
CA THR A 24 -0.86 -8.45 -13.94
C THR A 24 -1.03 -9.99 -13.90
N GLY A 25 -1.01 -10.59 -12.70
CA GLY A 25 -1.32 -12.01 -12.48
C GLY A 25 -0.30 -13.00 -13.03
N LYS A 26 0.96 -12.57 -13.22
CA LYS A 26 2.08 -13.44 -13.61
C LYS A 26 2.68 -14.17 -12.41
N GLU A 27 2.71 -13.48 -11.26
CA GLU A 27 3.12 -14.02 -9.97
C GLU A 27 1.97 -13.96 -8.96
N ALA A 28 2.02 -14.83 -7.94
CA ALA A 28 0.96 -14.94 -6.94
C ALA A 28 1.22 -14.00 -5.75
N MET A 29 0.26 -13.13 -5.46
CA MET A 29 0.35 -12.16 -4.37
C MET A 29 0.39 -12.85 -3.00
N THR A 30 1.41 -12.53 -2.20
CA THR A 30 1.49 -12.96 -0.80
C THR A 30 0.80 -11.97 0.13
N GLN A 31 0.59 -12.36 1.39
CA GLN A 31 0.05 -11.49 2.43
C GLN A 31 0.85 -10.18 2.55
N THR A 32 2.18 -10.25 2.56
CA THR A 32 3.06 -9.07 2.70
C THR A 32 3.14 -8.22 1.43
N ASP A 33 2.95 -8.81 0.25
CA ASP A 33 2.79 -8.02 -0.98
C ASP A 33 1.48 -7.23 -0.95
N PHE A 34 0.38 -7.87 -0.54
CA PHE A 34 -0.93 -7.24 -0.40
C PHE A 34 -0.92 -6.12 0.65
N GLU A 35 -0.35 -6.36 1.83
CA GLU A 35 -0.10 -5.36 2.89
C GLU A 35 0.60 -4.13 2.32
N ARG A 36 1.77 -4.34 1.69
CA ARG A 36 2.58 -3.25 1.15
C ARG A 36 1.88 -2.50 0.03
N ILE A 37 1.31 -3.21 -0.96
CA ILE A 37 0.72 -2.57 -2.14
C ILE A 37 -0.54 -1.79 -1.74
N THR A 38 -1.43 -2.35 -0.92
CA THR A 38 -2.65 -1.65 -0.49
C THR A 38 -2.36 -0.45 0.40
N TYR A 39 -1.32 -0.52 1.25
CA TYR A 39 -0.81 0.64 1.99
C TYR A 39 -0.33 1.74 1.03
N ILE A 40 0.54 1.42 0.06
CA ILE A 40 1.05 2.40 -0.91
C ILE A 40 -0.09 3.01 -1.75
N THR A 41 -1.02 2.21 -2.29
CA THR A 41 -2.15 2.75 -3.07
C THR A 41 -3.09 3.60 -2.22
N MET A 42 -3.26 3.30 -0.93
CA MET A 42 -4.02 4.18 -0.02
C MET A 42 -3.30 5.52 0.20
N VAL A 43 -2.00 5.51 0.48
CA VAL A 43 -1.18 6.72 0.71
C VAL A 43 -1.07 7.60 -0.55
N LEU A 44 -1.18 7.01 -1.75
CA LEU A 44 -1.27 7.75 -3.03
C LEU A 44 -2.68 8.32 -3.32
N GLY A 45 -3.66 8.12 -2.45
CA GLY A 45 -5.06 8.52 -2.68
C GLY A 45 -5.77 7.68 -3.75
N TYR A 46 -5.26 6.50 -4.08
CA TYR A 46 -5.81 5.61 -5.11
C TYR A 46 -6.94 4.73 -4.57
N THR A 47 -7.81 5.30 -3.73
CA THR A 47 -8.80 4.60 -2.90
C THR A 47 -9.71 3.65 -3.69
N THR A 48 -10.15 4.03 -4.91
CA THR A 48 -11.03 3.16 -5.71
C THR A 48 -10.29 1.97 -6.29
N TYR A 49 -8.99 2.10 -6.55
CA TYR A 49 -8.14 0.97 -6.92
C TYR A 49 -7.75 0.11 -5.70
N THR A 50 -7.47 0.71 -4.53
CA THR A 50 -7.29 -0.06 -3.28
C THR A 50 -8.53 -0.90 -2.95
N GLN A 51 -9.74 -0.37 -3.19
CA GLN A 51 -11.00 -1.11 -3.05
C GLN A 51 -11.16 -2.26 -4.06
N GLU A 52 -10.65 -2.10 -5.30
CA GLU A 52 -10.59 -3.19 -6.26
C GLU A 52 -9.62 -4.29 -5.79
N LEU A 53 -8.41 -3.93 -5.35
CA LEU A 53 -7.43 -4.89 -4.82
C LEU A 53 -7.96 -5.70 -3.63
N ILE A 54 -8.64 -5.03 -2.68
CA ILE A 54 -9.33 -5.69 -1.55
C ILE A 54 -10.39 -6.67 -2.05
N SER A 55 -11.08 -6.35 -3.15
CA SER A 55 -12.12 -7.20 -3.75
C SER A 55 -11.56 -8.33 -4.63
N GLU A 56 -10.41 -8.13 -5.28
CA GLU A 56 -9.66 -9.14 -6.04
C GLU A 56 -8.97 -10.15 -5.11
N HIS A 57 -8.60 -9.75 -3.88
CA HIS A 57 -7.83 -10.54 -2.91
C HIS A 57 -8.51 -10.67 -1.52
N LEU A 58 -9.82 -10.96 -1.51
CA LEU A 58 -10.64 -11.01 -0.28
C LEU A 58 -10.05 -11.87 0.85
N ASP A 59 -9.47 -13.04 0.56
CA ASP A 59 -8.88 -13.91 1.59
C ASP A 59 -7.70 -13.22 2.31
N LEU A 60 -6.86 -12.48 1.58
CA LEU A 60 -5.76 -11.69 2.15
C LEU A 60 -6.30 -10.50 2.95
N ALA A 61 -7.36 -9.85 2.47
CA ALA A 61 -8.03 -8.75 3.16
C ALA A 61 -8.68 -9.18 4.48
N CYS A 62 -9.28 -10.38 4.54
CA CYS A 62 -9.81 -10.95 5.77
C CYS A 62 -8.70 -11.26 6.78
N ASN A 63 -7.59 -11.84 6.35
CA ASN A 63 -6.41 -12.06 7.21
C ASN A 63 -5.87 -10.74 7.80
N GLU A 64 -5.85 -9.65 7.02
CA GLU A 64 -5.45 -8.33 7.49
C GLU A 64 -6.42 -7.75 8.52
N ALA A 65 -7.73 -7.86 8.29
CA ALA A 65 -8.73 -7.41 9.26
C ALA A 65 -8.60 -8.19 10.58
N GLU A 66 -8.52 -9.53 10.52
CA GLU A 66 -8.31 -10.37 11.70
C GLU A 66 -6.97 -10.10 12.40
N ARG A 67 -5.91 -9.67 11.69
CA ARG A 67 -4.66 -9.19 12.31
C ARG A 67 -4.88 -7.86 13.01
N THR A 68 -5.44 -6.88 12.30
CA THR A 68 -5.68 -5.51 12.77
C THR A 68 -6.54 -5.49 14.05
N ASP A 69 -7.61 -6.28 14.12
CA ASP A 69 -8.46 -6.36 15.32
C ASP A 69 -7.67 -6.82 16.57
N ARG A 70 -6.76 -7.80 16.40
CA ARG A 70 -5.87 -8.26 17.48
C ARG A 70 -4.81 -7.22 17.85
N GLU A 71 -4.30 -6.47 16.87
CA GLU A 71 -3.35 -5.38 17.12
C GLU A 71 -4.01 -4.21 17.87
N ILE A 72 -5.28 -3.92 17.61
CA ILE A 72 -6.08 -2.93 18.35
C ILE A 72 -6.29 -3.35 19.82
N ASP A 73 -6.50 -4.63 20.10
CA ASP A 73 -6.55 -5.14 21.48
C ASP A 73 -5.17 -5.04 22.17
N ILE A 74 -4.08 -5.39 21.48
CA ILE A 74 -2.71 -5.26 22.00
C ILE A 74 -2.38 -3.79 22.32
N LEU A 75 -2.73 -2.85 21.45
CA LEU A 75 -2.44 -1.41 21.62
C LEU A 75 -3.19 -0.77 22.81
N GLN A 76 -4.29 -1.36 23.29
CA GLN A 76 -4.98 -0.87 24.48
C GLN A 76 -4.19 -1.14 25.77
N ASP A 77 -3.58 -2.32 25.89
CA ASP A 77 -2.73 -2.69 27.03
C ASP A 77 -1.25 -2.26 26.84
N TYR A 78 -0.77 -2.16 25.59
CA TYR A 78 0.62 -1.85 25.24
C TYR A 78 0.71 -0.81 24.10
N PRO A 79 0.51 0.49 24.39
CA PRO A 79 0.47 1.54 23.36
C PRO A 79 1.77 1.74 22.55
N ALA A 80 2.92 1.26 23.06
CA ALA A 80 4.22 1.33 22.37
C ALA A 80 4.46 0.18 21.38
N TYR A 81 3.53 -0.79 21.27
CA TYR A 81 3.69 -2.00 20.45
C TYR A 81 4.15 -1.72 19.00
N TYR A 82 3.57 -0.71 18.32
CA TYR A 82 3.96 -0.36 16.96
C TYR A 82 5.32 0.33 16.83
N ASP A 83 5.81 0.98 17.90
CA ASP A 83 7.16 1.55 17.94
C ASP A 83 8.18 0.44 18.19
N ASP A 84 7.97 -0.41 19.20
CA ASP A 84 8.89 -1.48 19.59
C ASP A 84 8.98 -2.62 18.54
N GLU A 85 7.89 -2.92 17.83
CA GLU A 85 7.89 -3.82 16.65
C GLU A 85 8.29 -3.11 15.34
N ASN A 86 8.60 -1.80 15.39
CA ASN A 86 9.12 -1.01 14.26
C ASN A 86 8.14 -0.92 13.05
N VAL A 87 6.83 -0.97 13.31
CA VAL A 87 5.76 -1.00 12.30
C VAL A 87 5.76 0.28 11.45
N TYR A 88 6.02 1.44 12.07
CA TYR A 88 6.15 2.70 11.35
C TYR A 88 7.39 2.73 10.46
N GLU A 89 8.55 2.28 10.96
CA GLU A 89 9.80 2.22 10.18
C GLU A 89 9.69 1.28 8.96
N GLN A 90 8.95 0.16 9.12
CA GLN A 90 8.67 -0.76 8.01
C GLN A 90 7.83 -0.10 6.92
N ARG A 91 6.81 0.68 7.29
CA ARG A 91 5.93 1.42 6.36
C ARG A 91 6.67 2.55 5.65
N ASP A 92 7.50 3.31 6.38
CA ASP A 92 8.38 4.33 5.79
C ASP A 92 9.38 3.70 4.80
N LYS A 93 9.95 2.54 5.15
CA LYS A 93 10.81 1.77 4.26
C LYS A 93 10.07 1.32 2.99
N TRP A 94 8.83 0.81 3.10
CA TRP A 94 8.04 0.43 1.93
C TRP A 94 7.80 1.60 0.96
N LEU A 95 7.54 2.80 1.49
CA LEU A 95 7.41 4.02 0.69
C LEU A 95 8.75 4.45 0.08
N ALA A 96 9.85 4.40 0.83
CA ALA A 96 11.18 4.72 0.32
C ALA A 96 11.63 3.76 -0.79
N ASP A 97 11.46 2.45 -0.59
CA ASP A 97 11.77 1.41 -1.57
C ASP A 97 10.89 1.54 -2.83
N PHE A 98 9.61 1.93 -2.70
CA PHE A 98 8.73 2.23 -3.82
C PHE A 98 9.17 3.49 -4.59
N ILE A 99 9.38 4.62 -3.91
CA ILE A 99 9.81 5.88 -4.53
C ILE A 99 11.18 5.72 -5.21
N GLY A 100 12.06 4.88 -4.68
CA GLY A 100 13.33 4.52 -5.32
C GLY A 100 13.19 3.76 -6.65
N GLN A 101 12.06 3.05 -6.86
CA GLN A 101 11.73 2.33 -8.09
C GLN A 101 10.95 3.20 -9.09
N VAL A 102 10.21 4.20 -8.62
CA VAL A 102 9.49 5.16 -9.47
C VAL A 102 10.46 5.83 -10.47
N PRO A 103 10.11 5.93 -11.77
CA PRO A 103 10.95 6.60 -12.77
C PRO A 103 11.35 8.03 -12.33
N PRO A 104 12.63 8.44 -12.42
CA PRO A 104 13.10 9.70 -11.84
C PRO A 104 12.28 10.94 -12.21
N ALA A 105 11.79 11.02 -13.45
CA ALA A 105 10.97 12.13 -13.95
C ALA A 105 9.56 12.22 -13.33
N LYS A 106 9.13 11.25 -12.51
CA LYS A 106 7.86 11.21 -11.78
C LYS A 106 8.04 11.16 -10.25
N GLN A 107 9.28 11.05 -9.73
CA GLN A 107 9.49 10.85 -8.29
C GLN A 107 9.00 12.03 -7.46
N ASP A 108 9.19 13.26 -7.94
CA ASP A 108 8.75 14.46 -7.23
C ASP A 108 7.22 14.65 -7.27
N ASP A 109 6.57 14.30 -8.40
CA ASP A 109 5.11 14.23 -8.50
C ASP A 109 4.53 13.24 -7.48
N ILE A 110 5.15 12.05 -7.34
CA ILE A 110 4.74 11.03 -6.37
C ILE A 110 5.00 11.49 -4.92
N ARG A 111 6.14 12.12 -4.62
CA ARG A 111 6.42 12.70 -3.30
C ARG A 111 5.39 13.77 -2.92
N GLN A 112 5.05 14.64 -3.86
CA GLN A 112 4.03 15.68 -3.65
C GLN A 112 2.64 15.07 -3.45
N LEU A 113 2.26 14.07 -4.24
CA LEU A 113 0.99 13.35 -4.10
C LEU A 113 0.87 12.62 -2.75
N ILE A 114 1.92 11.95 -2.29
CA ILE A 114 1.97 11.32 -0.95
C ILE A 114 1.73 12.38 0.14
N LYS A 115 2.46 13.50 0.05
CA LYS A 115 2.35 14.61 0.99
C LYS A 115 0.92 15.19 1.01
N GLU A 116 0.34 15.48 -0.15
CA GLU A 116 -1.01 16.04 -0.27
C GLU A 116 -2.10 15.14 0.32
N ASN A 117 -1.97 13.82 0.20
CA ASN A 117 -2.94 12.89 0.80
C ASN A 117 -2.71 12.67 2.31
N THR A 118 -1.47 12.78 2.80
CA THR A 118 -1.14 12.56 4.22
C THR A 118 -1.33 13.80 5.09
N GLU A 119 -1.19 15.02 4.56
CA GLU A 119 -1.49 16.28 5.27
C GLU A 119 -3.00 16.57 5.40
N ILE A 120 -3.87 15.65 4.95
CA ILE A 120 -5.35 15.75 5.01
C ILE A 120 -5.95 14.92 6.16
N ILE A 121 -5.15 14.10 6.86
CA ILE A 121 -5.56 13.17 7.93
C ILE A 121 -5.23 13.75 9.32
#